data_AF-A0A3M6KFI4-F1
#
_entry.id   AF-A0A3M6KFI4-F1
#
_cell.length_a   1.000
_cell.length_b   1.000
_cell.length_c   1.000
_cell.angle_alpha   90.00
_cell.angle_beta   90.00
_cell.angle_gamma   90.00
#
_symmetry.space_group_name_H-M   'P 1'
#
loop_
_entity.id
_entity.type
_entity.pdbx_description
1 polymer ?
#
loop_
_entity_poly.entity_id
_entity_poly.type
_entity_poly.pdbx_seq_one_letter_code
_entity_poly.pdbx_strand_id
1 'polypeptide(L)'
;CNIPSIGIVCSKCGNKTTKFYICRICKDELETPHCEKCKRDANGFSYKQFPLKQSLISAQEKLGIRAKPPFKGVEQLINQEKIPEPLEKGLIRQNFGLSVFKDGTVRFDATNSPLTHFKLSWIGTTVDQIKKLGYEEDADGNPITNDEQLIELKMQDVIIPLESAEYLVNVSKYIDFELQKFFGKQSFYNLKNTQDLLGHLVIGLAPHTSVGITGRLIGYTKTHVCFASPIWHSAKRRDADGDADSVMLLLDALLNFSRQFLSDKIGGLMDAPLLIQPIVLPHEAQTQAHNFEVTKKFPLAFYESTSNHEKSGDIRNIETLAMRKDTGDENMFHDYFFTHGTTTLTSSKSRSAYSTLESMVDKLDLQIKNADIINAVETKEIVSYLIQTHLIPDIMGNIRAYAKQKFRCTACGAKYRRMPLLQKCTCGHKLLQTITRPSIEKYLPLAKKLVTKYDVDPYLKGRIMTLSDEIELLFGKGDGSQQLLTDFVN
;
A
#
# COMPACT_ATOMS: atom_id res chain seq x y z
N CYS A 1 40.50 2.81 -13.73
CA CYS A 1 39.91 4.17 -13.66
C CYS A 1 40.01 4.78 -12.25
N ASN A 2 40.00 3.99 -11.16
CA ASN A 2 40.07 4.43 -9.74
C ASN A 2 39.09 5.55 -9.35
N ILE A 3 37.96 5.63 -10.07
CA ILE A 3 36.87 6.57 -9.82
C ILE A 3 35.80 5.80 -9.03
N PRO A 4 35.17 6.41 -8.01
CA PRO A 4 34.05 5.79 -7.32
C PRO A 4 32.91 5.51 -8.30
N SER A 5 32.45 4.27 -8.34
CA SER A 5 31.37 3.82 -9.20
C SER A 5 30.23 3.28 -8.35
N ILE A 6 29.00 3.50 -8.82
CA ILE A 6 27.77 2.97 -8.24
C ILE A 6 27.37 1.62 -8.83
N GLY A 7 27.87 1.29 -10.02
CA GLY A 7 27.57 0.06 -10.74
C GLY A 7 28.70 -0.96 -10.67
N ILE A 8 28.37 -2.22 -10.95
CA ILE A 8 29.30 -3.37 -10.99
C ILE A 8 30.37 -3.21 -12.09
N VAL A 9 30.14 -2.32 -13.06
CA VAL A 9 31.02 -2.07 -14.21
C VAL A 9 31.37 -0.57 -14.25
N CYS A 10 32.66 -0.22 -14.39
CA CYS A 10 33.09 1.19 -14.53
C CYS A 10 32.58 1.73 -15.88
N SER A 11 31.78 2.80 -15.83
CA SER A 11 31.21 3.44 -17.04
C SER A 11 32.26 4.00 -18.00
N LYS A 12 33.47 4.32 -17.50
CA LYS A 12 34.58 4.82 -18.35
C LYS A 12 35.40 3.73 -19.02
N CYS A 13 35.63 2.59 -18.35
CA CYS A 13 36.60 1.60 -18.83
C CYS A 13 36.02 0.18 -19.01
N GLY A 14 34.74 -0.06 -18.72
CA GLY A 14 34.09 -1.34 -18.96
C GLY A 14 34.52 -2.50 -18.04
N ASN A 15 35.52 -2.28 -17.18
CA ASN A 15 36.00 -3.31 -16.24
C ASN A 15 35.09 -3.43 -15.01
N LYS A 16 35.04 -4.64 -14.45
CA LYS A 16 34.33 -4.92 -13.20
C LYS A 16 34.92 -4.12 -12.04
N THR A 17 34.06 -3.49 -11.26
CA THR A 17 34.46 -2.69 -10.09
C THR A 17 34.83 -3.59 -8.92
N THR A 18 35.90 -3.24 -8.22
CA THR A 18 36.30 -3.89 -6.98
C THR A 18 35.69 -3.18 -5.77
N LYS A 19 35.39 -3.96 -4.73
CA LYS A 19 34.86 -3.45 -3.47
C LYS A 19 36.03 -3.29 -2.49
N PHE A 20 36.10 -2.14 -1.84
CA PHE A 20 37.08 -1.88 -0.78
C PHE A 20 36.37 -1.92 0.57
N TYR A 21 37.03 -2.50 1.56
CA TYR A 21 36.60 -2.52 2.94
C TYR A 21 37.38 -1.50 3.76
N ILE A 22 36.74 -0.84 4.71
CA ILE A 22 37.40 0.12 5.60
C ILE A 22 37.26 -0.36 7.03
N CYS A 23 38.39 -0.52 7.72
CA CYS A 23 38.39 -0.89 9.13
C CYS A 23 37.90 0.30 9.98
N ARG A 24 36.97 0.05 10.90
CA ARG A 24 36.38 1.11 11.74
C ARG A 24 37.40 1.74 12.72
N ILE A 25 38.47 1.01 13.06
CA ILE A 25 39.45 1.41 14.07
C ILE A 25 40.65 2.08 13.41
N CYS A 26 41.42 1.32 12.61
CA CYS A 26 42.63 1.86 11.98
C CYS A 26 42.35 2.69 10.72
N LYS A 27 41.13 2.64 10.17
CA LYS A 27 40.73 3.32 8.92
C LYS A 27 41.52 2.92 7.67
N ASP A 28 42.29 1.82 7.75
CA ASP A 28 42.96 1.25 6.58
C ASP A 28 41.93 0.75 5.56
N GLU A 29 42.20 1.00 4.28
CA GLU A 29 41.49 0.39 3.16
C GLU A 29 42.05 -1.03 2.93
N LEU A 30 41.15 -2.02 2.89
CA LEU A 30 41.44 -3.45 2.83
C LEU A 30 40.71 -4.05 1.62
N GLU A 31 41.31 -5.07 1.02
CA GLU A 31 40.66 -5.88 -0.03
C GLU A 31 39.82 -7.01 0.58
N THR A 32 40.13 -7.41 1.81
CA THR A 32 39.43 -8.46 2.55
C THR A 32 38.46 -7.86 3.56
N PRO A 33 37.36 -8.59 3.88
CA PRO A 33 36.37 -8.14 4.86
C PRO A 33 36.88 -8.19 6.31
N HIS A 34 38.08 -8.73 6.56
CA HIS A 34 38.64 -8.87 7.89
C HIS A 34 39.96 -8.11 8.03
N CYS A 35 40.06 -7.26 9.06
CA CYS A 35 41.27 -6.51 9.34
C CYS A 35 42.22 -7.33 10.22
N GLU A 36 43.34 -7.80 9.67
CA GLU A 36 44.33 -8.57 10.42
C GLU A 36 44.95 -7.77 11.58
N LYS A 37 45.16 -6.46 11.39
CA LYS A 37 45.73 -5.57 12.43
C LYS A 37 44.81 -5.41 13.63
N CYS A 38 43.51 -5.28 13.41
CA CYS A 38 42.52 -5.02 14.45
C CYS A 38 41.73 -6.27 14.87
N LYS A 39 41.93 -7.41 14.19
CA LYS A 39 41.21 -8.68 14.38
C LYS A 39 39.69 -8.50 14.42
N ARG A 40 39.16 -7.67 13.52
CA ARG A 40 37.73 -7.33 13.43
C ARG A 40 37.29 -7.15 11.99
N ASP A 41 36.00 -7.31 11.76
CA ASP A 41 35.42 -7.15 10.43
C ASP A 41 35.36 -5.68 10.03
N ALA A 42 35.68 -5.45 8.76
CA ALA A 42 35.70 -4.16 8.11
C ALA A 42 34.39 -3.92 7.35
N ASN A 43 33.97 -2.66 7.26
CA ASN A 43 32.75 -2.31 6.54
C ASN A 43 33.04 -2.15 5.05
N GLY A 44 32.19 -2.70 4.19
CA GLY A 44 32.27 -2.52 2.74
C GLY A 44 31.74 -1.17 2.23
N PHE A 45 31.47 -0.20 3.11
CA PHE A 45 30.93 1.11 2.77
C PHE A 45 31.50 2.22 3.66
N SER A 46 31.53 3.43 3.12
CA SER A 46 31.97 4.63 3.84
C SER A 46 31.33 5.89 3.24
N TYR A 47 31.36 6.99 3.99
CA TYR A 47 30.97 8.30 3.45
C TYR A 47 32.06 8.79 2.50
N LYS A 48 31.75 8.82 1.19
CA LYS A 48 32.61 9.37 0.15
C LYS A 48 31.86 10.45 -0.63
N GLN A 49 32.60 11.47 -1.09
CA GLN A 49 32.06 12.42 -2.04
C GLN A 49 31.84 11.72 -3.39
N PHE A 50 30.65 11.87 -3.97
CA PHE A 50 30.29 11.26 -5.24
C PHE A 50 29.80 12.33 -6.22
N PRO A 51 30.35 12.40 -7.45
CA PRO A 51 29.98 13.43 -8.43
C PRO A 51 28.64 13.13 -9.11
N LEU A 52 27.55 13.19 -8.33
CA LEU A 52 26.21 12.80 -8.77
C LEU A 52 25.76 13.51 -10.05
N LYS A 53 26.06 14.80 -10.19
CA LYS A 53 25.72 15.59 -11.38
C LYS A 53 26.34 15.01 -12.65
N GLN A 54 27.62 14.66 -12.61
CA GLN A 54 28.32 14.10 -13.77
C GLN A 54 27.80 12.70 -14.08
N SER A 55 27.63 11.85 -13.06
CA SER A 55 27.08 10.50 -13.23
C SER A 55 25.66 10.51 -13.81
N LEU A 56 24.83 11.46 -13.38
CA LEU A 56 23.49 11.64 -13.94
C LEU A 56 23.55 12.07 -15.41
N ILE A 57 24.43 13.02 -15.77
CA ILE A 57 24.60 13.44 -17.17
C ILE A 57 25.00 12.26 -18.05
N SER A 58 25.98 11.45 -17.62
CA SER A 58 26.39 10.25 -18.37
C SER A 58 25.26 9.22 -18.50
N ALA A 59 24.44 9.04 -17.46
CA ALA A 59 23.28 8.16 -17.53
C ALA A 59 22.21 8.66 -18.52
N GLN A 60 21.97 9.97 -18.56
CA GLN A 60 21.07 10.61 -19.53
C GLN A 60 21.59 10.47 -20.96
N GLU A 61 22.88 10.68 -21.20
CA GLU A 61 23.51 10.53 -22.51
C GLU A 61 23.41 9.08 -23.02
N LYS A 62 23.67 8.11 -22.15
CA LYS A 62 23.59 6.68 -22.48
C LYS A 62 22.17 6.24 -22.85
N LEU A 63 21.16 6.72 -22.13
CA LEU A 63 19.76 6.33 -22.37
C LEU A 63 19.03 7.21 -23.39
N GLY A 64 19.54 8.42 -23.66
CA GLY A 64 18.84 9.44 -24.45
C GLY A 64 17.62 10.05 -23.74
N ILE A 65 17.51 9.90 -22.41
CA ILE A 65 16.40 10.42 -21.60
C ILE A 65 16.91 11.57 -20.72
N ARG A 66 16.15 12.66 -20.65
CA ARG A 66 16.43 13.77 -19.72
C ARG A 66 15.66 13.59 -18.41
N ALA A 67 16.35 13.80 -17.28
CA ALA A 67 15.75 13.85 -15.95
C ALA A 67 14.86 15.09 -15.81
N LYS A 68 13.71 14.92 -15.14
CA LYS A 68 12.79 16.01 -14.82
C LYS A 68 12.89 16.35 -13.33
N PRO A 69 12.88 17.64 -12.92
CA PRO A 69 12.83 18.00 -11.52
C PRO A 69 11.40 17.83 -10.96
N PRO A 70 11.20 17.23 -9.77
CA PRO A 70 12.20 16.61 -8.90
C PRO A 70 12.53 15.16 -9.32
N PHE A 71 13.82 14.85 -9.48
CA PHE A 71 14.31 13.48 -9.57
C PHE A 71 14.51 12.93 -8.15
N LYS A 72 13.59 12.07 -7.71
CA LYS A 72 13.54 11.59 -6.34
C LYS A 72 14.49 10.41 -6.16
N GLY A 73 15.26 10.44 -5.07
CA GLY A 73 16.08 9.32 -4.60
C GLY A 73 15.85 9.08 -3.12
N VAL A 74 16.61 8.16 -2.54
CA VAL A 74 16.58 7.89 -1.09
C VAL A 74 17.60 8.77 -0.37
N GLU A 75 17.25 9.26 0.82
CA GLU A 75 18.16 10.05 1.66
C GLU A 75 19.37 9.20 2.13
N GLN A 76 19.12 7.94 2.46
CA GLN A 76 20.14 6.98 2.85
C GLN A 76 19.78 5.57 2.36
N LEU A 77 20.78 4.82 1.90
CA LEU A 77 20.63 3.42 1.56
C LEU A 77 20.42 2.60 2.85
N ILE A 78 19.38 1.77 2.90
CA ILE A 78 18.97 1.02 4.11
C ILE A 78 19.54 -0.40 4.17
N ASN A 79 20.06 -0.90 3.06
CA ASN A 79 20.68 -2.22 2.94
C ASN A 79 21.99 -2.35 3.71
N GLN A 80 22.40 -3.60 3.94
CA GLN A 80 23.59 -3.96 4.73
C GLN A 80 24.87 -3.37 4.12
N GLU A 81 25.02 -3.51 2.80
CA GLU A 81 26.25 -3.15 2.08
C GLU A 81 26.22 -1.72 1.51
N LYS A 82 25.12 -0.99 1.65
CA LYS A 82 24.93 0.35 1.05
C LYS A 82 25.19 0.35 -0.47
N ILE A 83 24.79 -0.72 -1.15
CA ILE A 83 24.83 -0.81 -2.61
C ILE A 83 23.66 0.00 -3.19
N PRO A 84 23.92 0.99 -4.05
CA PRO A 84 22.88 1.72 -4.76
C PRO A 84 22.38 0.98 -5.99
N GLU A 85 21.17 1.29 -6.42
CA GLU A 85 20.67 0.90 -7.74
C GLU A 85 21.29 1.82 -8.83
N PRO A 86 21.56 1.30 -10.06
CA PRO A 86 22.01 2.13 -11.18
C PRO A 86 21.05 3.30 -11.48
N LEU A 87 21.60 4.49 -11.72
CA LEU A 87 20.83 5.71 -12.01
C LEU A 87 19.99 5.57 -13.29
N GLU A 88 20.48 4.78 -14.25
CA GLU A 88 19.77 4.47 -15.49
C GLU A 88 18.36 3.94 -15.23
N LYS A 89 18.20 2.97 -14.31
CA LYS A 89 16.89 2.41 -13.98
C LYS A 89 15.94 3.48 -13.42
N GLY A 90 16.47 4.33 -12.52
CA GLY A 90 15.72 5.47 -11.98
C GLY A 90 15.23 6.46 -13.04
N LEU A 91 16.07 6.77 -14.05
CA LEU A 91 15.69 7.65 -15.16
C LEU A 91 14.56 7.05 -16.01
N ILE A 92 14.64 5.76 -16.32
CA ILE A 92 13.61 5.07 -17.10
C ILE A 92 12.30 5.04 -16.30
N ARG A 93 12.34 4.73 -14.99
CA ARG A 93 11.13 4.77 -14.13
C ARG A 93 10.49 6.15 -14.10
N GLN A 94 11.27 7.22 -13.92
CA GLN A 94 10.74 8.58 -13.95
C GLN A 94 10.08 8.92 -15.30
N ASN A 95 10.66 8.47 -16.41
CA ASN A 95 10.12 8.72 -17.74
C ASN A 95 8.71 8.13 -17.92
N PHE A 96 8.44 6.99 -17.29
CA PHE A 96 7.13 6.32 -17.30
C PHE A 96 6.25 6.63 -16.08
N GLY A 97 6.65 7.56 -15.21
CA GLY A 97 5.88 7.94 -14.02
C GLY A 97 5.79 6.84 -12.94
N LEU A 98 6.75 5.91 -12.92
CA LEU A 98 6.76 4.77 -12.00
C LEU A 98 7.52 5.10 -10.71
N SER A 99 7.03 4.53 -9.61
CA SER A 99 7.67 4.54 -8.30
C SER A 99 8.23 3.16 -7.95
N VAL A 100 9.37 3.13 -7.27
CA VAL A 100 10.06 1.89 -6.87
C VAL A 100 9.86 1.62 -5.39
N PHE A 101 9.70 0.34 -5.04
CA PHE A 101 9.64 -0.11 -3.65
C PHE A 101 11.05 -0.45 -3.10
N LYS A 102 11.14 -0.73 -1.79
CA LYS A 102 12.42 -0.92 -1.07
C LYS A 102 13.33 -2.02 -1.62
N ASP A 103 12.76 -2.94 -2.40
CA ASP A 103 13.41 -4.12 -2.95
C ASP A 103 13.75 -4.01 -4.45
N GLY A 104 13.46 -2.86 -5.07
CA GLY A 104 13.70 -2.60 -6.49
C GLY A 104 12.49 -2.86 -7.40
N THR A 105 11.43 -3.50 -6.89
CA THR A 105 10.23 -3.82 -7.67
C THR A 105 9.27 -2.63 -7.77
N VAL A 106 8.41 -2.65 -8.79
CA VAL A 106 7.29 -1.73 -8.96
C VAL A 106 5.99 -2.44 -8.60
N ARG A 107 5.21 -1.82 -7.71
CA ARG A 107 4.02 -2.43 -7.12
C ARG A 107 2.80 -1.54 -7.28
N PHE A 108 1.65 -2.18 -7.35
CA PHE A 108 0.36 -1.53 -7.22
C PHE A 108 -0.42 -2.20 -6.08
N ASP A 109 -0.81 -1.43 -5.08
CA ASP A 109 -1.57 -1.93 -3.94
C ASP A 109 -3.08 -1.82 -4.24
N ALA A 110 -3.81 -2.90 -4.04
CA ALA A 110 -5.25 -2.96 -4.20
C ALA A 110 -5.88 -3.77 -3.05
N THR A 111 -7.06 -3.36 -2.60
CA THR A 111 -7.82 -4.14 -1.60
C THR A 111 -8.22 -5.47 -2.22
N ASN A 112 -8.10 -6.57 -1.49
CA ASN A 112 -8.53 -7.87 -1.99
C ASN A 112 -10.01 -8.13 -1.75
N SER A 113 -10.63 -8.89 -2.66
CA SER A 113 -11.97 -9.42 -2.46
C SER A 113 -12.11 -10.75 -3.18
N PRO A 114 -12.68 -11.78 -2.55
CA PRO A 114 -12.92 -13.04 -3.21
C PRO A 114 -13.97 -12.89 -4.30
N LEU A 115 -13.77 -13.61 -5.40
CA LEU A 115 -14.73 -13.79 -6.48
C LEU A 115 -14.59 -15.20 -7.03
N THR A 116 -15.69 -15.90 -7.21
CA THR A 116 -15.70 -17.27 -7.78
C THR A 116 -16.26 -17.28 -9.19
N HIS A 117 -17.10 -16.32 -9.55
CA HIS A 117 -17.71 -16.25 -10.87
C HIS A 117 -17.72 -14.82 -11.40
N PHE A 118 -17.69 -14.68 -12.72
CA PHE A 118 -17.71 -13.38 -13.38
C PHE A 118 -18.51 -13.44 -14.68
N LYS A 119 -18.93 -12.25 -15.13
CA LYS A 119 -19.43 -12.03 -16.50
C LYS A 119 -18.38 -11.27 -17.30
N LEU A 120 -18.34 -11.47 -18.61
CA LEU A 120 -17.42 -10.73 -19.48
C LEU A 120 -17.73 -9.23 -19.48
N SER A 121 -19.01 -8.87 -19.39
CA SER A 121 -19.46 -7.48 -19.29
C SER A 121 -18.93 -6.77 -18.04
N TRP A 122 -18.61 -7.50 -16.96
CA TRP A 122 -18.05 -6.92 -15.74
C TRP A 122 -16.57 -6.61 -15.84
N ILE A 123 -15.82 -7.43 -16.58
CA ILE A 123 -14.36 -7.40 -16.63
C ILE A 123 -13.80 -6.76 -17.91
N GLY A 124 -14.70 -6.39 -18.84
CA GLY A 124 -14.36 -5.68 -20.06
C GLY A 124 -13.55 -6.51 -21.06
N THR A 125 -13.79 -7.82 -21.13
CA THR A 125 -13.13 -8.74 -22.08
C THR A 125 -14.12 -9.29 -23.11
N THR A 126 -13.59 -9.76 -24.24
CA THR A 126 -14.40 -10.34 -25.31
C THR A 126 -14.44 -11.87 -25.22
N VAL A 127 -15.47 -12.47 -25.84
CA VAL A 127 -15.61 -13.93 -25.93
C VAL A 127 -14.37 -14.58 -26.57
N ASP A 128 -13.81 -13.98 -27.62
CA ASP A 128 -12.61 -14.50 -28.28
C ASP A 128 -11.37 -14.46 -27.38
N GLN A 129 -11.25 -13.42 -26.54
CA GLN A 129 -10.14 -13.28 -25.60
C GLN A 129 -10.23 -14.32 -24.48
N ILE A 130 -11.41 -14.52 -23.89
CA ILE A 130 -11.57 -15.46 -22.79
C ILE A 130 -11.39 -16.92 -23.27
N LYS A 131 -11.84 -17.24 -24.49
CA LYS A 131 -11.61 -18.54 -25.12
C LYS A 131 -10.12 -18.83 -25.31
N LYS A 132 -9.32 -17.84 -25.73
CA LYS A 132 -7.86 -17.98 -25.81
C LYS A 132 -7.19 -18.22 -24.46
N LEU A 133 -7.82 -17.79 -23.37
CA LEU A 133 -7.34 -18.03 -22.00
C LEU A 133 -7.75 -19.42 -21.48
N GLY A 134 -8.51 -20.19 -22.27
CA GLY A 134 -8.91 -21.56 -21.98
C GLY A 134 -10.25 -21.68 -21.25
N TYR A 135 -11.13 -20.67 -21.37
CA TYR A 135 -12.52 -20.76 -20.92
C TYR A 135 -13.40 -21.14 -22.10
N GLU A 136 -13.99 -22.33 -22.07
CA GLU A 136 -14.80 -22.87 -23.16
C GLU A 136 -16.30 -22.85 -22.83
N GLU A 137 -16.62 -23.17 -21.57
CA GLU A 137 -17.96 -23.35 -21.05
C GLU A 137 -18.25 -22.35 -19.92
N ASP A 138 -19.53 -22.01 -19.76
CA ASP A 138 -20.05 -21.24 -18.63
C ASP A 138 -20.28 -22.14 -17.40
N ALA A 139 -20.73 -21.54 -16.29
CA ALA A 139 -20.94 -22.25 -15.02
C ALA A 139 -22.06 -23.32 -15.07
N ASP A 140 -22.89 -23.32 -16.12
CA ASP A 140 -23.94 -24.32 -16.35
C ASP A 140 -23.51 -25.38 -17.38
N GLY A 141 -22.27 -25.33 -17.89
CA GLY A 141 -21.72 -26.25 -18.88
C GLY A 141 -22.09 -25.91 -20.33
N ASN A 142 -22.63 -24.72 -20.60
CA ASN A 142 -22.96 -24.31 -21.96
C ASN A 142 -21.78 -23.57 -22.62
N PRO A 143 -21.57 -23.70 -23.94
CA PRO A 143 -20.53 -22.95 -24.63
C PRO A 143 -20.66 -21.44 -24.47
N ILE A 144 -19.54 -20.74 -24.25
CA ILE A 144 -19.53 -19.28 -24.12
C ILE A 144 -19.79 -18.64 -25.49
N THR A 145 -20.90 -17.92 -25.59
CA THR A 145 -21.39 -17.24 -26.80
C THR A 145 -21.72 -15.77 -26.57
N ASN A 146 -22.04 -15.38 -25.33
CA ASN A 146 -22.45 -14.02 -24.97
C ASN A 146 -21.66 -13.47 -23.77
N ASP A 147 -21.64 -12.15 -23.60
CA ASP A 147 -20.93 -11.44 -22.53
C ASP A 147 -21.64 -11.46 -21.16
N GLU A 148 -22.94 -11.73 -21.16
CA GLU A 148 -23.77 -11.85 -19.95
C GLU A 148 -23.79 -13.24 -19.32
N GLN A 149 -23.17 -14.24 -19.96
CA GLN A 149 -23.01 -15.57 -19.38
C GLN A 149 -22.08 -15.52 -18.17
N LEU A 150 -22.40 -16.35 -17.19
CA LEU A 150 -21.75 -16.38 -15.89
C LEU A 150 -20.73 -17.52 -15.90
N ILE A 151 -19.45 -17.18 -15.75
CA ILE A 151 -18.32 -18.09 -15.95
C ILE A 151 -17.64 -18.32 -14.60
N GLU A 152 -17.31 -19.57 -14.28
CA GLU A 152 -16.52 -19.91 -13.10
C GLU A 152 -15.07 -19.44 -13.26
N LEU A 153 -14.53 -18.72 -12.27
CA LEU A 153 -13.17 -18.21 -12.26
C LEU A 153 -12.18 -19.31 -11.94
N LYS A 154 -11.19 -19.52 -12.82
CA LYS A 154 -10.09 -20.45 -12.53
C LYS A 154 -9.25 -19.94 -11.37
N MET A 155 -8.73 -20.87 -10.57
CA MET A 155 -8.12 -20.59 -9.27
C MET A 155 -7.06 -19.48 -9.24
N GLN A 156 -6.12 -19.48 -10.18
CA GLN A 156 -5.02 -18.50 -10.22
C GLN A 156 -5.27 -17.35 -11.20
N ASP A 157 -6.48 -17.23 -11.74
CA ASP A 157 -6.85 -16.10 -12.58
C ASP A 157 -7.30 -14.93 -11.71
N VAL A 158 -6.88 -13.73 -12.12
CA VAL A 158 -7.02 -12.50 -11.33
C VAL A 158 -7.60 -11.40 -12.20
N ILE A 159 -8.52 -10.63 -11.61
CA ILE A 159 -9.15 -9.46 -12.18
C ILE A 159 -8.72 -8.25 -11.36
N ILE A 160 -8.02 -7.31 -11.97
CA ILE A 160 -7.42 -6.17 -11.25
C ILE A 160 -8.18 -4.85 -11.53
N PRO A 161 -7.96 -3.81 -10.70
CA PRO A 161 -8.43 -2.46 -11.01
C PRO A 161 -7.93 -1.96 -12.37
N LEU A 162 -8.76 -1.21 -13.09
CA LEU A 162 -8.36 -0.57 -14.35
C LEU A 162 -7.14 0.36 -14.17
N GLU A 163 -7.11 1.12 -13.07
CA GLU A 163 -5.96 1.98 -12.71
C GLU A 163 -4.68 1.15 -12.51
N SER A 164 -4.80 -0.05 -11.94
CA SER A 164 -3.68 -0.98 -11.81
C SER A 164 -3.20 -1.45 -13.17
N ALA A 165 -4.11 -1.76 -14.09
CA ALA A 165 -3.75 -2.21 -15.43
C ALA A 165 -3.00 -1.12 -16.21
N GLU A 166 -3.49 0.13 -16.16
CA GLU A 166 -2.82 1.29 -16.78
C GLU A 166 -1.41 1.49 -16.21
N TYR A 167 -1.26 1.34 -14.89
CA TYR A 167 0.04 1.41 -14.24
C TYR A 167 0.98 0.26 -14.68
N LEU A 168 0.49 -0.99 -14.74
CA LEU A 168 1.26 -2.15 -15.19
C LEU A 168 1.64 -2.09 -16.67
N VAL A 169 0.83 -1.47 -17.54
CA VAL A 169 1.21 -1.20 -18.94
C VAL A 169 2.41 -0.24 -19.00
N ASN A 170 2.50 0.72 -18.08
CA ASN A 170 3.69 1.56 -17.99
C ASN A 170 4.89 0.78 -17.44
N VAL A 171 4.67 -0.16 -16.51
CA VAL A 171 5.72 -1.09 -16.05
C VAL A 171 6.23 -1.97 -17.19
N SER A 172 5.36 -2.49 -18.06
CA SER A 172 5.79 -3.31 -19.20
C SER A 172 6.64 -2.52 -20.18
N LYS A 173 6.27 -1.26 -20.48
CA LYS A 173 7.06 -0.34 -21.31
C LYS A 173 8.40 -0.01 -20.66
N TYR A 174 8.44 0.14 -19.34
CA TYR A 174 9.67 0.29 -18.57
C TYR A 174 10.60 -0.93 -18.74
N ILE A 175 10.07 -2.15 -18.57
CA ILE A 175 10.83 -3.39 -18.72
C ILE A 175 11.38 -3.54 -20.14
N ASP A 176 10.56 -3.27 -21.16
CA ASP A 176 11.01 -3.35 -22.56
C ASP A 176 12.12 -2.34 -22.87
N PHE A 177 11.96 -1.10 -22.39
CA PHE A 177 12.98 -0.06 -22.57
C PHE A 177 14.27 -0.41 -21.81
N GLU A 178 14.13 -0.95 -20.60
CA GLU A 178 15.24 -1.45 -19.79
C GLU A 178 15.99 -2.59 -20.50
N LEU A 179 15.27 -3.59 -21.02
CA LEU A 179 15.85 -4.69 -21.79
C LEU A 179 16.62 -4.16 -23.01
N GLN A 180 16.03 -3.26 -23.79
CA GLN A 180 16.66 -2.72 -24.99
C GLN A 180 17.86 -1.81 -24.71
N LYS A 181 17.71 -0.83 -23.82
CA LYS A 181 18.69 0.25 -23.63
C LYS A 181 19.71 -0.04 -22.54
N PHE A 182 19.32 -0.75 -21.49
CA PHE A 182 20.22 -1.05 -20.38
C PHE A 182 20.89 -2.41 -20.55
N PHE A 183 20.14 -3.45 -20.93
CA PHE A 183 20.67 -4.81 -21.10
C PHE A 183 21.09 -5.16 -22.52
N GLY A 184 20.70 -4.37 -23.54
CA GLY A 184 20.99 -4.67 -24.95
C GLY A 184 20.29 -5.94 -25.46
N LYS A 185 19.10 -6.24 -24.93
CA LYS A 185 18.26 -7.40 -25.28
C LYS A 185 17.00 -6.97 -26.03
N GLN A 186 16.32 -7.94 -26.63
CA GLN A 186 15.02 -7.69 -27.27
C GLN A 186 13.95 -7.38 -26.21
N SER A 187 12.94 -6.60 -26.60
CA SER A 187 11.76 -6.36 -25.77
C SER A 187 10.94 -7.63 -25.61
N PHE A 188 10.26 -7.77 -24.48
CA PHE A 188 9.50 -8.95 -24.10
C PHE A 188 8.00 -8.73 -24.26
N TYR A 189 7.48 -7.64 -23.69
CA TYR A 189 6.04 -7.41 -23.55
C TYR A 189 5.42 -6.78 -24.80
N ASN A 190 6.02 -5.70 -25.32
CA ASN A 190 5.56 -4.93 -26.48
C ASN A 190 4.09 -4.48 -26.42
N LEU A 191 3.58 -4.23 -25.20
CA LEU A 191 2.17 -3.89 -24.95
C LEU A 191 1.90 -2.41 -25.28
N LYS A 192 0.79 -2.17 -25.99
CA LYS A 192 0.33 -0.80 -26.29
C LYS A 192 -0.76 -0.38 -25.32
N ASN A 193 -1.72 -1.29 -25.11
CA ASN A 193 -2.96 -1.04 -24.40
C ASN A 193 -3.16 -2.04 -23.26
N THR A 194 -4.12 -1.75 -22.38
CA THR A 194 -4.52 -2.65 -21.29
C THR A 194 -5.07 -3.99 -21.80
N GLN A 195 -5.69 -4.04 -22.98
CA GLN A 195 -6.17 -5.29 -23.57
C GLN A 195 -5.04 -6.27 -23.89
N ASP A 196 -3.85 -5.77 -24.24
CA ASP A 196 -2.70 -6.62 -24.55
C ASP A 196 -2.13 -7.28 -23.28
N LEU A 197 -2.38 -6.70 -22.11
CA LEU A 197 -1.90 -7.19 -20.82
C LEU A 197 -2.62 -8.48 -20.35
N LEU A 198 -3.75 -8.84 -20.99
CA LEU A 198 -4.48 -10.07 -20.70
C LEU A 198 -3.62 -11.32 -20.98
N GLY A 199 -3.68 -12.29 -20.07
CA GLY A 199 -2.91 -13.53 -20.14
C GLY A 199 -1.49 -13.43 -19.60
N HIS A 200 -0.97 -12.23 -19.36
CA HIS A 200 0.33 -12.09 -18.72
C HIS A 200 0.29 -12.43 -17.22
N LEU A 201 1.42 -12.94 -16.74
CA LEU A 201 1.58 -13.37 -15.36
C LEU A 201 1.95 -12.18 -14.45
N VAL A 202 1.24 -12.12 -13.33
CA VAL A 202 1.50 -11.22 -12.21
C VAL A 202 1.88 -12.01 -10.98
N ILE A 203 2.56 -11.34 -10.06
CA ILE A 203 2.79 -11.84 -8.71
C ILE A 203 1.90 -11.01 -7.78
N GLY A 204 1.05 -11.70 -7.03
CA GLY A 204 0.39 -11.13 -5.88
C GLY A 204 1.24 -11.36 -4.63
N LEU A 205 1.52 -10.30 -3.89
CA LEU A 205 2.28 -10.38 -2.64
C LEU A 205 1.56 -9.62 -1.54
N ALA A 206 1.28 -10.31 -0.45
CA ALA A 206 0.66 -9.74 0.72
C ALA A 206 1.69 -9.03 1.62
N PRO A 207 1.32 -7.91 2.26
CA PRO A 207 2.09 -7.34 3.36
C PRO A 207 2.41 -8.37 4.45
N HIS A 208 3.54 -8.21 5.11
CA HIS A 208 4.09 -9.09 6.14
C HIS A 208 4.41 -10.52 5.68
N THR A 209 4.44 -10.77 4.37
CA THR A 209 4.83 -12.07 3.79
C THR A 209 6.07 -11.93 2.90
N SER A 210 6.67 -13.07 2.55
CA SER A 210 7.85 -13.13 1.68
C SER A 210 7.70 -14.09 0.51
N VAL A 211 6.49 -14.60 0.29
CA VAL A 211 6.17 -15.54 -0.79
C VAL A 211 5.16 -14.87 -1.71
N GLY A 212 5.57 -14.60 -2.94
CA GLY A 212 4.69 -14.11 -3.99
C GLY A 212 3.92 -15.27 -4.62
N ILE A 213 2.64 -15.09 -4.88
CA ILE A 213 1.81 -16.10 -5.54
C ILE A 213 1.59 -15.67 -6.99
N THR A 214 1.91 -16.54 -7.94
CA THR A 214 1.67 -16.27 -9.35
C THR A 214 0.18 -16.27 -9.64
N GLY A 215 -0.27 -15.29 -10.42
CA GLY A 215 -1.60 -15.22 -10.99
C GLY A 215 -1.56 -14.81 -12.46
N ARG A 216 -2.64 -15.06 -13.19
CA ARG A 216 -2.78 -14.67 -14.59
C ARG A 216 -3.89 -13.64 -14.74
N LEU A 217 -3.62 -12.57 -15.45
CA LEU A 217 -4.60 -11.50 -15.66
C LEU A 217 -5.65 -11.92 -16.69
N ILE A 218 -6.93 -11.80 -16.33
CA ILE A 218 -8.03 -12.16 -17.25
C ILE A 218 -8.99 -11.02 -17.53
N GLY A 219 -8.90 -9.89 -16.82
CA GLY A 219 -9.76 -8.75 -17.05
C GLY A 219 -9.58 -7.63 -16.03
N TYR A 220 -10.35 -6.56 -16.19
CA TYR A 220 -10.21 -5.34 -15.42
C TYR A 220 -11.57 -4.81 -14.95
N THR A 221 -11.62 -4.27 -13.75
CA THR A 221 -12.85 -3.64 -13.24
C THR A 221 -12.63 -2.16 -12.93
N LYS A 222 -13.69 -1.36 -13.03
CA LYS A 222 -13.71 0.04 -12.60
C LYS A 222 -13.91 0.16 -11.08
N THR A 223 -13.15 -0.62 -10.31
CA THR A 223 -13.12 -0.61 -8.85
C THR A 223 -11.68 -0.43 -8.36
N HIS A 224 -11.48 -0.30 -7.05
CA HIS A 224 -10.15 -0.31 -6.42
C HIS A 224 -9.80 -1.67 -5.81
N VAL A 225 -10.50 -2.71 -6.24
CA VAL A 225 -10.43 -4.05 -5.65
C VAL A 225 -9.80 -5.02 -6.64
N CYS A 226 -8.89 -5.85 -6.13
CA CYS A 226 -8.34 -7.01 -6.81
C CYS A 226 -9.23 -8.22 -6.51
N PHE A 227 -9.92 -8.72 -7.53
CA PHE A 227 -10.77 -9.89 -7.44
C PHE A 227 -10.00 -11.14 -7.88
N ALA A 228 -10.05 -12.18 -7.06
CA ALA A 228 -9.53 -13.50 -7.38
C ALA A 228 -10.24 -14.57 -6.55
N SER A 229 -9.90 -15.85 -6.80
CA SER A 229 -10.46 -16.93 -6.00
C SER A 229 -10.11 -16.79 -4.51
N PRO A 230 -10.99 -17.25 -3.59
CA PRO A 230 -10.70 -17.28 -2.15
C PRO A 230 -9.39 -18.01 -1.85
N ILE A 231 -9.11 -19.09 -2.58
CA ILE A 231 -7.89 -19.89 -2.44
C ILE A 231 -6.64 -19.09 -2.83
N TRP A 232 -6.69 -18.29 -3.91
CA TRP A 232 -5.56 -17.45 -4.30
C TRP A 232 -5.29 -16.33 -3.29
N HIS A 233 -6.31 -15.73 -2.69
CA HIS A 233 -6.15 -14.81 -1.57
C HIS A 233 -5.55 -15.51 -0.35
N SER A 234 -6.08 -16.65 0.05
CA SER A 234 -5.56 -17.42 1.18
C SER A 234 -4.13 -17.92 1.00
N ALA A 235 -3.72 -18.29 -0.22
CA ALA A 235 -2.34 -18.68 -0.52
C ALA A 235 -1.33 -17.55 -0.22
N LYS A 236 -1.77 -16.28 -0.33
CA LYS A 236 -0.98 -15.12 0.08
C LYS A 236 -1.05 -14.83 1.59
N ARG A 237 -1.67 -15.70 2.38
CA ARG A 237 -1.97 -15.50 3.81
C ARG A 237 -2.91 -14.34 4.06
N ARG A 238 -4.04 -14.32 3.35
CA ARG A 238 -5.06 -13.28 3.42
C ARG A 238 -6.45 -13.85 3.58
N ASP A 239 -7.19 -13.19 4.46
CA ASP A 239 -8.52 -13.58 4.89
C ASP A 239 -9.62 -12.77 4.18
N ALA A 240 -9.20 -11.77 3.40
CA ALA A 240 -10.04 -10.86 2.61
C ALA A 240 -11.09 -10.09 3.43
N ASP A 241 -10.68 -9.64 4.62
CA ASP A 241 -11.44 -8.81 5.57
C ASP A 241 -11.18 -7.30 5.41
N GLY A 242 -10.69 -6.88 4.23
CA GLY A 242 -10.30 -5.50 3.94
C GLY A 242 -8.80 -5.29 3.78
N ASP A 243 -8.02 -6.37 3.80
CA ASP A 243 -6.59 -6.35 3.53
C ASP A 243 -6.26 -5.82 2.12
N ALA A 244 -5.06 -5.27 1.99
CA ALA A 244 -4.47 -4.90 0.71
C ALA A 244 -3.45 -5.94 0.25
N ASP A 245 -3.44 -6.23 -1.04
CA ASP A 245 -2.44 -7.03 -1.72
C ASP A 245 -1.70 -6.16 -2.73
N SER A 246 -0.40 -6.41 -2.87
CA SER A 246 0.42 -5.78 -3.91
C SER A 246 0.46 -6.66 -5.15
N VAL A 247 0.28 -6.05 -6.32
CA VAL A 247 0.37 -6.71 -7.62
C VAL A 247 1.57 -6.15 -8.38
N MET A 248 2.39 -7.03 -8.94
CA MET A 248 3.55 -6.69 -9.75
C MET A 248 3.67 -7.62 -10.97
N LEU A 249 4.31 -7.16 -12.05
CA LEU A 249 4.60 -8.03 -13.19
C LEU A 249 5.68 -9.04 -12.83
N LEU A 250 5.52 -10.30 -13.26
CA LEU A 250 6.49 -11.36 -12.99
C LEU A 250 7.91 -10.99 -13.44
N LEU A 251 8.07 -10.47 -14.66
CA LEU A 251 9.39 -10.13 -15.20
C LEU A 251 10.02 -8.92 -14.51
N ASP A 252 9.22 -7.99 -13.97
CA ASP A 252 9.75 -6.88 -13.15
C ASP A 252 10.43 -7.43 -11.90
N ALA A 253 9.73 -8.31 -11.18
CA ALA A 253 10.28 -8.96 -10.00
C ALA A 253 11.57 -9.71 -10.34
N LEU A 254 11.63 -10.45 -11.45
CA LEU A 254 12.83 -11.21 -11.82
C LEU A 254 14.04 -10.32 -12.20
N LEU A 255 13.82 -9.17 -12.84
CA LEU A 255 14.90 -8.30 -13.32
C LEU A 255 15.37 -7.26 -12.29
N ASN A 256 14.44 -6.78 -11.46
CA ASN A 256 14.65 -5.60 -10.62
C ASN A 256 14.75 -5.93 -9.13
N PHE A 257 14.27 -7.09 -8.70
CA PHE A 257 14.45 -7.53 -7.32
C PHE A 257 15.92 -7.85 -7.02
N SER A 258 16.39 -7.41 -5.86
CA SER A 258 17.62 -7.95 -5.27
C SER A 258 17.53 -7.97 -3.76
N ARG A 259 17.90 -9.10 -3.14
CA ARG A 259 18.07 -9.22 -1.68
C ARG A 259 19.07 -8.20 -1.14
N GLN A 260 20.02 -7.75 -1.96
CA GLN A 260 21.00 -6.73 -1.56
C GLN A 260 20.38 -5.34 -1.37
N PHE A 261 19.15 -5.08 -1.83
CA PHE A 261 18.45 -3.82 -1.56
C PHE A 261 17.66 -3.82 -0.25
N LEU A 262 17.39 -5.00 0.29
CA LEU A 262 16.63 -5.17 1.52
C LEU A 262 17.44 -4.74 2.75
N SER A 263 16.73 -4.27 3.78
CA SER A 263 17.34 -3.92 5.06
C SER A 263 17.68 -5.16 5.87
N ASP A 264 18.79 -5.10 6.59
CA ASP A 264 19.24 -6.15 7.53
C ASP A 264 18.58 -6.02 8.92
N LYS A 265 17.70 -5.02 9.11
CA LYS A 265 16.93 -4.87 10.35
C LYS A 265 15.80 -5.88 10.40
N ILE A 266 15.33 -6.19 11.62
CA ILE A 266 14.16 -7.04 11.85
C ILE A 266 12.98 -6.54 11.01
N GLY A 267 12.35 -7.43 10.25
CA GLY A 267 11.26 -7.11 9.33
C GLY A 267 11.69 -6.55 7.96
N GLY A 268 12.98 -6.32 7.72
CA GLY A 268 13.49 -5.79 6.46
C GLY A 268 13.34 -6.74 5.26
N LEU A 269 13.23 -8.04 5.53
CA LEU A 269 12.99 -9.09 4.54
C LEU A 269 11.50 -9.34 4.24
N MET A 270 10.61 -8.83 5.09
CA MET A 270 9.17 -8.95 4.86
C MET A 270 8.73 -7.98 3.76
N ASP A 271 7.61 -8.27 3.13
CA ASP A 271 7.08 -7.54 1.97
C ASP A 271 8.02 -7.59 0.77
N ALA A 272 8.74 -8.68 0.55
CA ALA A 272 9.58 -8.86 -0.65
C ALA A 272 9.38 -10.28 -1.21
N PRO A 273 9.29 -10.46 -2.53
CA PRO A 273 9.05 -11.77 -3.13
C PRO A 273 10.34 -12.62 -3.10
N LEU A 274 10.74 -13.08 -1.90
CA LEU A 274 11.92 -13.93 -1.72
C LEU A 274 11.74 -15.29 -2.40
N LEU A 275 10.51 -15.79 -2.38
CA LEU A 275 10.09 -17.00 -3.07
C LEU A 275 8.86 -16.66 -3.92
N ILE A 276 8.69 -17.38 -5.03
CA ILE A 276 7.51 -17.28 -5.87
C ILE A 276 6.90 -18.68 -5.96
N GLN A 277 5.63 -18.81 -5.58
CA GLN A 277 4.87 -20.04 -5.72
C GLN A 277 4.14 -20.01 -7.07
N PRO A 278 4.53 -20.88 -8.03
CA PRO A 278 3.94 -20.88 -9.36
C PRO A 278 2.56 -21.53 -9.40
N ILE A 279 2.32 -22.54 -8.56
CA ILE A 279 1.09 -23.34 -8.53
C ILE A 279 0.51 -23.27 -7.12
N VAL A 280 -0.78 -22.94 -7.05
CA VAL A 280 -1.53 -22.92 -5.79
C VAL A 280 -2.29 -24.23 -5.64
N LEU A 281 -2.10 -24.90 -4.49
CA LEU A 281 -2.82 -26.11 -4.13
C LEU A 281 -3.85 -25.79 -3.04
N PRO A 282 -5.15 -26.08 -3.26
CA PRO A 282 -6.21 -25.81 -2.29
C PRO A 282 -5.98 -26.45 -0.91
N HIS A 283 -5.36 -27.63 -0.88
CA HIS A 283 -5.06 -28.33 0.36
C HIS A 283 -4.14 -27.54 1.30
N GLU A 284 -3.24 -26.72 0.72
CA GLU A 284 -2.26 -25.87 1.42
C GLU A 284 -2.82 -24.51 1.83
N ALA A 285 -4.03 -24.16 1.38
CA ALA A 285 -4.69 -22.92 1.78
C ALA A 285 -4.96 -22.89 3.31
N GLN A 286 -5.18 -21.69 3.85
CA GLN A 286 -5.49 -21.53 5.26
C GLN A 286 -6.91 -22.02 5.57
N THR A 287 -7.14 -22.36 6.84
CA THR A 287 -8.43 -22.88 7.33
C THR A 287 -9.61 -21.98 6.99
N GLN A 288 -9.43 -20.66 6.94
CA GLN A 288 -10.51 -19.74 6.61
C GLN A 288 -11.05 -19.93 5.19
N ALA A 289 -10.18 -20.20 4.21
CA ALA A 289 -10.65 -20.53 2.87
C ALA A 289 -11.34 -21.89 2.84
N HIS A 290 -10.93 -22.85 3.67
CA HIS A 290 -11.62 -24.15 3.77
C HIS A 290 -13.04 -24.03 4.33
N ASN A 291 -13.35 -22.97 5.08
CA ASN A 291 -14.71 -22.70 5.56
C ASN A 291 -15.62 -22.07 4.47
N PHE A 292 -15.12 -21.85 3.26
CA PHE A 292 -15.93 -21.29 2.18
C PHE A 292 -17.02 -22.29 1.75
N GLU A 293 -18.26 -21.81 1.71
CA GLU A 293 -19.43 -22.58 1.32
C GLU A 293 -19.54 -22.63 -0.20
N VAL A 294 -19.77 -23.82 -0.75
CA VAL A 294 -19.80 -24.07 -2.20
C VAL A 294 -21.14 -24.64 -2.64
N THR A 295 -22.22 -24.29 -1.96
CA THR A 295 -23.57 -24.79 -2.28
C THR A 295 -24.37 -23.82 -3.17
N LYS A 296 -25.21 -24.36 -4.06
CA LYS A 296 -26.14 -23.56 -4.89
C LYS A 296 -27.29 -22.98 -4.07
N LYS A 297 -27.79 -23.73 -3.09
CA LYS A 297 -28.93 -23.34 -2.23
C LYS A 297 -28.77 -24.00 -0.88
N PHE A 298 -29.07 -23.28 0.19
CA PHE A 298 -29.09 -23.88 1.51
C PHE A 298 -30.24 -24.88 1.65
N PRO A 299 -29.99 -26.08 2.21
CA PRO A 299 -31.04 -27.08 2.42
C PRO A 299 -31.97 -26.67 3.55
N LEU A 300 -33.20 -27.22 3.57
CA LEU A 300 -34.18 -26.98 4.63
C LEU A 300 -33.61 -27.27 6.03
N ALA A 301 -32.88 -28.37 6.16
CA ALA A 301 -32.27 -28.79 7.42
C ALA A 301 -31.33 -27.72 8.01
N PHE A 302 -30.68 -26.90 7.19
CA PHE A 302 -29.88 -25.79 7.69
C PHE A 302 -30.74 -24.74 8.40
N TYR A 303 -31.85 -24.33 7.77
CA TYR A 303 -32.76 -23.35 8.36
C TYR A 303 -33.38 -23.86 9.66
N GLU A 304 -33.74 -25.14 9.73
CA GLU A 304 -34.23 -25.78 10.95
C GLU A 304 -33.17 -25.77 12.07
N SER A 305 -31.91 -26.13 11.77
CA SER A 305 -30.79 -26.02 12.70
C SER A 305 -30.58 -24.60 13.22
N THR A 306 -30.74 -23.57 12.38
CA THR A 306 -30.64 -22.17 12.84
C THR A 306 -31.75 -21.78 13.80
N SER A 307 -32.97 -22.31 13.61
CA SER A 307 -34.09 -22.10 14.53
C SER A 307 -33.87 -22.77 15.89
N ASN A 308 -33.07 -23.84 15.92
CA ASN A 308 -32.70 -24.55 17.14
C ASN A 308 -31.45 -23.97 17.83
N HIS A 309 -30.86 -22.89 17.29
CA HIS A 309 -29.62 -22.28 17.79
C HIS A 309 -28.45 -23.27 17.90
N GLU A 310 -28.36 -24.22 16.98
CA GLU A 310 -27.22 -25.14 16.88
C GLU A 310 -25.92 -24.37 16.59
N LYS A 311 -24.80 -24.88 17.11
CA LYS A 311 -23.49 -24.27 16.85
C LYS A 311 -23.06 -24.55 15.42
N SER A 312 -22.45 -23.57 14.77
CA SER A 312 -22.01 -23.67 13.37
C SER A 312 -21.11 -24.87 13.08
N GLY A 313 -20.21 -25.23 14.00
CA GLY A 313 -19.30 -26.38 13.83
C GLY A 313 -19.97 -27.75 13.84
N ASP A 314 -21.20 -27.86 14.36
CA ASP A 314 -21.96 -29.11 14.41
C ASP A 314 -22.82 -29.31 13.15
N ILE A 315 -23.03 -28.25 12.37
CA ILE A 315 -23.82 -28.25 11.14
C ILE A 315 -22.98 -28.82 9.99
N ARG A 316 -23.33 -30.02 9.52
CA ARG A 316 -22.68 -30.69 8.37
C ARG A 316 -23.51 -30.73 7.10
N ASN A 317 -24.68 -30.09 7.14
CA ASN A 317 -25.65 -30.12 6.04
C ASN A 317 -25.29 -29.18 4.88
N ILE A 318 -24.28 -28.33 5.06
CA ILE A 318 -23.77 -27.41 4.03
C ILE A 318 -22.42 -27.90 3.55
N GLU A 319 -22.29 -28.01 2.22
CA GLU A 319 -21.03 -28.36 1.60
C GLU A 319 -20.03 -27.19 1.69
N THR A 320 -18.87 -27.46 2.27
CA THR A 320 -17.75 -26.52 2.40
C THR A 320 -16.50 -27.09 1.73
N LEU A 321 -15.53 -26.23 1.43
CA LEU A 321 -14.24 -26.66 0.88
C LEU A 321 -13.46 -27.59 1.82
N ALA A 322 -13.65 -27.47 3.14
CA ALA A 322 -13.11 -28.38 4.14
C ALA A 322 -13.62 -29.81 3.92
N MET A 323 -14.93 -29.98 3.64
CA MET A 323 -15.51 -31.29 3.36
C MET A 323 -14.93 -31.89 2.09
N ARG A 324 -14.80 -31.10 1.01
CA ARG A 324 -14.14 -31.56 -0.25
C ARG A 324 -12.68 -31.97 -0.03
N LYS A 325 -11.97 -31.26 0.86
CA LYS A 325 -10.60 -31.60 1.26
C LYS A 325 -10.53 -32.94 1.99
N ASP A 326 -11.41 -33.17 2.95
CA ASP A 326 -11.41 -34.38 3.76
C ASP A 326 -11.79 -35.62 2.94
N THR A 327 -12.65 -35.46 1.94
CA THR A 327 -13.01 -36.55 1.00
C THR A 327 -11.96 -36.78 -0.09
N GLY A 328 -10.97 -35.89 -0.25
CA GLY A 328 -9.98 -35.95 -1.32
C GLY A 328 -10.58 -35.69 -2.70
N ASP A 329 -11.63 -34.88 -2.78
CA ASP A 329 -12.32 -34.58 -4.04
C ASP A 329 -11.51 -33.60 -4.90
N GLU A 330 -11.38 -33.89 -6.20
CA GLU A 330 -10.71 -33.01 -7.16
C GLU A 330 -11.53 -31.75 -7.46
N ASN A 331 -12.83 -31.74 -7.11
CA ASN A 331 -13.70 -30.57 -7.18
C ASN A 331 -13.32 -29.47 -6.17
N MET A 332 -12.14 -29.53 -5.55
CA MET A 332 -11.56 -28.38 -4.86
C MET A 332 -11.03 -27.32 -5.84
N PHE A 333 -10.76 -27.70 -7.09
CA PHE A 333 -10.23 -26.81 -8.12
C PHE A 333 -11.29 -26.12 -8.97
N HIS A 334 -12.50 -26.67 -9.04
CA HIS A 334 -13.63 -26.25 -9.88
C HIS A 334 -14.96 -26.56 -9.17
N ASP A 335 -16.10 -26.31 -9.80
CA ASP A 335 -17.46 -26.53 -9.27
C ASP A 335 -17.75 -25.74 -7.98
N TYR A 336 -17.31 -24.50 -7.94
CA TYR A 336 -17.76 -23.56 -6.92
C TYR A 336 -19.19 -23.14 -7.25
N PHE A 337 -20.01 -22.93 -6.21
CA PHE A 337 -21.36 -22.42 -6.37
C PHE A 337 -21.59 -21.22 -5.46
N PHE A 338 -22.69 -20.51 -5.72
CA PHE A 338 -23.12 -19.35 -4.96
C PHE A 338 -24.64 -19.39 -4.80
N THR A 339 -25.14 -18.75 -3.74
CA THR A 339 -26.57 -18.75 -3.41
C THR A 339 -27.33 -17.57 -4.01
N HIS A 340 -26.67 -16.42 -4.15
CA HIS A 340 -27.30 -15.18 -4.61
C HIS A 340 -26.57 -14.63 -5.83
N GLY A 341 -27.32 -14.36 -6.90
CA GLY A 341 -26.79 -13.70 -8.09
C GLY A 341 -26.70 -12.18 -7.91
N THR A 342 -25.77 -11.56 -8.63
CA THR A 342 -25.63 -10.10 -8.72
C THR A 342 -25.70 -9.66 -10.18
N THR A 343 -26.12 -8.42 -10.41
CA THR A 343 -26.20 -7.84 -11.77
C THR A 343 -24.91 -7.11 -12.16
N THR A 344 -24.22 -6.49 -11.20
CA THR A 344 -23.01 -5.70 -11.39
C THR A 344 -22.06 -5.90 -10.21
N LEU A 345 -20.75 -5.95 -10.49
CA LEU A 345 -19.69 -5.88 -9.46
C LEU A 345 -19.45 -4.46 -8.96
N THR A 346 -19.89 -3.47 -9.72
CA THR A 346 -19.62 -2.06 -9.43
C THR A 346 -20.88 -1.37 -8.92
N SER A 347 -20.72 -0.54 -7.90
CA SER A 347 -21.74 0.43 -7.51
C SER A 347 -21.67 1.65 -8.44
N SER A 348 -22.65 2.55 -8.36
CA SER A 348 -22.65 3.80 -9.14
C SER A 348 -21.44 4.71 -8.87
N LYS A 349 -20.73 4.51 -7.76
CA LYS A 349 -19.48 5.21 -7.42
C LYS A 349 -18.38 4.20 -7.08
N SER A 350 -17.22 4.34 -7.72
CA SER A 350 -16.06 3.47 -7.49
C SER A 350 -15.26 3.83 -6.24
N ARG A 351 -15.35 5.08 -5.77
CA ARG A 351 -14.60 5.61 -4.61
C ARG A 351 -15.50 5.93 -3.44
N SER A 352 -14.99 5.63 -2.24
CA SER A 352 -15.64 6.03 -0.99
C SER A 352 -15.63 7.55 -0.84
N ALA A 353 -16.73 8.12 -0.33
CA ALA A 353 -16.81 9.55 -0.04
C ALA A 353 -15.70 10.01 0.93
N TYR A 354 -15.25 9.11 1.82
CA TYR A 354 -14.20 9.39 2.79
C TYR A 354 -12.87 9.76 2.13
N SER A 355 -12.51 9.11 1.02
CA SER A 355 -11.24 9.37 0.32
C SER A 355 -11.27 10.65 -0.53
N THR A 356 -12.47 11.10 -0.94
CA THR A 356 -12.65 12.32 -1.72
C THR A 356 -12.68 13.60 -0.89
N LEU A 357 -12.83 13.49 0.44
CA LEU A 357 -12.88 14.64 1.35
C LEU A 357 -11.47 15.01 1.83
N GLU A 358 -11.10 16.28 1.70
CA GLU A 358 -9.79 16.79 2.11
C GLU A 358 -9.71 17.05 3.63
N SER A 359 -10.74 17.67 4.20
CA SER A 359 -10.74 18.09 5.60
C SER A 359 -11.28 17.00 6.53
N MET A 360 -10.62 16.80 7.68
CA MET A 360 -11.14 15.94 8.74
C MET A 360 -12.45 16.49 9.32
N VAL A 361 -12.61 17.82 9.40
CA VAL A 361 -13.83 18.44 9.92
C VAL A 361 -15.03 18.05 9.06
N ASP A 362 -14.87 18.08 7.73
CA ASP A 362 -15.92 17.68 6.79
C ASP A 362 -16.27 16.20 6.90
N LYS A 363 -15.25 15.34 7.13
CA LYS A 363 -15.44 13.91 7.37
C LYS A 363 -16.28 13.65 8.62
N LEU A 364 -15.98 14.33 9.71
CA LEU A 364 -16.72 14.21 10.97
C LEU A 364 -18.14 14.76 10.83
N ASP A 365 -18.30 15.92 10.20
CA ASP A 365 -19.62 16.52 9.95
C ASP A 365 -20.50 15.58 9.09
N LEU A 366 -19.94 14.92 8.06
CA LEU A 366 -20.67 13.95 7.23
C LEU A 366 -20.95 12.64 7.97
N GLN A 367 -20.03 12.15 8.80
CA GLN A 367 -20.26 10.99 9.66
C GLN A 367 -21.46 11.24 10.59
N ILE A 368 -21.55 12.42 11.20
CA ILE A 368 -22.65 12.78 12.10
C ILE A 368 -23.95 12.99 11.32
N LYS A 369 -23.91 13.62 10.14
CA LYS A 369 -25.10 13.71 9.27
C LYS A 369 -25.65 12.34 8.90
N ASN A 370 -24.78 11.36 8.64
CA ASN A 370 -25.23 9.99 8.39
C ASN A 370 -25.88 9.37 9.63
N ALA A 371 -25.32 9.60 10.82
CA ALA A 371 -25.94 9.16 12.07
C ALA A 371 -27.34 9.76 12.27
N ASP A 372 -27.53 11.05 11.96
CA ASP A 372 -28.83 11.72 12.03
C ASP A 372 -29.90 11.13 11.09
N ILE A 373 -29.49 10.43 10.03
CA ILE A 373 -30.40 9.84 9.03
C ILE A 373 -30.73 8.37 9.36
N ILE A 374 -29.84 7.65 10.05
CA ILE A 374 -29.94 6.21 10.24
C ILE A 374 -30.69 5.90 11.54
N ASN A 375 -31.86 5.24 11.44
CA ASN A 375 -32.70 4.90 12.59
C ASN A 375 -32.04 3.91 13.57
N ALA A 376 -31.13 3.05 13.10
CA ALA A 376 -30.45 2.06 13.93
C ALA A 376 -29.34 2.66 14.82
N VAL A 377 -29.06 3.95 14.68
CA VAL A 377 -27.89 4.61 15.28
C VAL A 377 -28.35 5.79 16.13
N GLU A 378 -27.91 5.84 17.39
CA GLU A 378 -28.18 6.99 18.24
C GLU A 378 -27.08 8.06 18.11
N THR A 379 -27.39 9.20 17.47
CA THR A 379 -26.39 10.26 17.23
C THR A 379 -25.76 10.77 18.52
N LYS A 380 -26.54 10.87 19.61
CA LYS A 380 -26.07 11.34 20.92
C LYS A 380 -24.91 10.49 21.44
N GLU A 381 -25.04 9.16 21.35
CA GLU A 381 -24.01 8.24 21.79
C GLU A 381 -22.77 8.36 20.92
N ILE A 382 -22.91 8.38 19.59
CA ILE A 382 -21.77 8.53 18.67
C ILE A 382 -20.99 9.81 18.94
N VAL A 383 -21.69 10.94 19.10
CA VAL A 383 -21.03 12.23 19.37
C VAL A 383 -20.31 12.19 20.72
N SER A 384 -20.92 11.59 21.74
CA SER A 384 -20.30 11.42 23.06
C SER A 384 -19.03 10.56 23.00
N TYR A 385 -19.10 9.41 22.30
CA TYR A 385 -17.94 8.54 22.08
C TYR A 385 -16.83 9.27 21.33
N LEU A 386 -17.15 9.93 20.21
CA LEU A 386 -16.20 10.68 19.39
C LEU A 386 -15.47 11.76 20.20
N ILE A 387 -16.20 12.49 21.05
CA ILE A 387 -15.62 13.50 21.94
C ILE A 387 -14.64 12.85 22.93
N GLN A 388 -15.06 11.76 23.57
CA GLN A 388 -14.32 11.10 24.63
C GLN A 388 -13.07 10.36 24.13
N THR A 389 -13.16 9.65 23.00
CA THR A 389 -12.09 8.77 22.50
C THR A 389 -11.12 9.47 21.55
N HIS A 390 -11.57 10.49 20.81
CA HIS A 390 -10.76 11.15 19.80
C HIS A 390 -10.48 12.63 20.13
N LEU A 391 -11.52 13.46 20.27
CA LEU A 391 -11.31 14.91 20.35
C LEU A 391 -10.60 15.35 21.63
N ILE A 392 -11.07 14.92 22.81
CA ILE A 392 -10.46 15.30 24.09
C ILE A 392 -9.01 14.76 24.19
N PRO A 393 -8.73 13.48 23.90
CA PRO A 393 -7.36 12.96 23.90
C PRO A 393 -6.43 13.70 22.95
N ASP A 394 -6.88 14.05 21.75
CA ASP A 394 -6.07 14.78 20.77
C ASP A 394 -5.75 16.21 21.24
N ILE A 395 -6.75 16.95 21.72
CA ILE A 395 -6.56 18.32 22.23
C ILE A 395 -5.59 18.30 23.42
N MET A 396 -5.84 17.46 24.42
CA MET A 396 -4.97 17.33 25.59
C MET A 396 -3.55 16.87 25.22
N GLY A 397 -3.44 15.91 24.30
CA GLY A 397 -2.17 15.41 23.78
C GLY A 397 -1.37 16.52 23.11
N ASN A 398 -2.02 17.32 22.27
CA ASN A 398 -1.41 18.45 21.58
C ASN A 398 -0.96 19.56 22.55
N ILE A 399 -1.78 19.91 23.56
CA ILE A 399 -1.39 20.88 24.62
C ILE A 399 -0.14 20.40 25.36
N ARG A 400 -0.14 19.15 25.83
CA ARG A 400 1.01 18.56 26.54
C ARG A 400 2.25 18.49 25.67
N ALA A 401 2.09 18.13 24.40
CA ALA A 401 3.19 18.06 23.44
C ALA A 401 3.75 19.44 23.12
N TYR A 402 2.90 20.47 23.00
CA TYR A 402 3.31 21.86 22.82
C TYR A 402 4.16 22.37 23.98
N ALA A 403 3.76 22.10 25.22
CA ALA A 403 4.51 22.49 26.41
C ALA A 403 5.90 21.81 26.51
N LYS A 404 6.05 20.61 25.95
CA LYS A 404 7.30 19.81 25.98
C LYS A 404 8.07 19.82 24.65
N GLN A 405 7.68 20.66 23.70
CA GLN A 405 8.16 20.56 22.32
C GLN A 405 9.65 20.88 22.17
N LYS A 406 10.20 20.45 21.03
CA LYS A 406 11.56 20.79 20.60
C LYS A 406 11.50 21.85 19.51
N PHE A 407 12.62 22.51 19.27
CA PHE A 407 12.75 23.50 18.21
C PHE A 407 13.63 22.95 17.09
N ARG A 408 13.20 23.10 15.84
CA ARG A 408 13.92 22.60 14.66
C ARG A 408 14.43 23.76 13.82
N CYS A 409 15.69 23.68 13.39
CA CYS A 409 16.23 24.59 12.40
C CYS A 409 15.74 24.24 10.98
N THR A 410 15.33 25.24 10.21
CA THR A 410 14.88 25.07 8.81
C THR A 410 16.00 24.63 7.87
N ALA A 411 17.20 25.20 8.03
CA ALA A 411 18.33 24.91 7.15
C ALA A 411 19.05 23.59 7.47
N CYS A 412 19.57 23.43 8.70
CA CYS A 412 20.39 22.26 9.03
C CYS A 412 19.61 21.10 9.68
N GLY A 413 18.32 21.27 9.97
CA GLY A 413 17.50 20.24 10.61
C GLY A 413 17.84 19.93 12.08
N ALA A 414 18.82 20.62 12.68
CA ALA A 414 19.20 20.43 14.08
C ALA A 414 18.00 20.65 15.02
N LYS A 415 17.89 19.78 16.03
CA LYS A 415 16.80 19.78 17.01
C LYS A 415 17.32 20.22 18.38
N TYR A 416 16.73 21.27 18.93
CA TYR A 416 17.07 21.83 20.23
C TYR A 416 15.95 21.55 21.23
N ARG A 417 16.31 21.10 22.44
CA ARG A 417 15.32 20.90 23.52
C ARG A 417 14.75 22.22 24.03
N ARG A 418 15.52 23.31 23.99
CA ARG A 418 15.13 24.64 24.44
C ARG A 418 15.59 25.67 23.39
N MET A 419 14.87 26.77 23.28
CA MET A 419 15.30 27.90 22.46
C MET A 419 16.64 28.44 23.01
N PRO A 420 17.71 28.53 22.21
CA PRO A 420 18.93 29.23 22.60
C PRO A 420 18.62 30.71 22.90
N LEU A 421 19.36 31.33 23.82
CA LEU A 421 19.17 32.75 24.17
C LEU A 421 19.36 33.69 22.96
N LEU A 422 20.22 33.30 22.02
CA LEU A 422 20.41 34.01 20.75
C LEU A 422 19.22 33.89 19.78
N GLN A 423 18.20 33.08 20.11
CA GLN A 423 17.00 32.76 19.32
C GLN A 423 17.27 32.24 17.90
N LYS A 424 18.51 31.85 17.61
CA LYS A 424 18.98 31.36 16.32
C LYS A 424 19.70 30.02 16.51
N CYS A 425 19.68 29.22 15.46
CA CYS A 425 20.51 28.04 15.34
C CYS A 425 22.00 28.43 15.26
N THR A 426 22.90 27.49 15.53
CA THR A 426 24.35 27.69 15.31
C THR A 426 24.69 28.04 13.86
N CYS A 427 23.85 27.65 12.90
CA CYS A 427 23.99 28.03 11.49
C CYS A 427 23.36 29.41 11.15
N GLY A 428 22.97 30.21 12.14
CA GLY A 428 22.41 31.56 11.97
C GLY A 428 20.92 31.62 11.57
N HIS A 429 20.29 30.48 11.28
CA HIS A 429 18.89 30.41 10.84
C HIS A 429 17.90 30.37 12.01
N LYS A 430 16.66 30.79 11.74
CA LYS A 430 15.57 30.78 12.72
C LYS A 430 15.19 29.35 13.10
N LEU A 431 14.88 29.16 14.37
CA LEU A 431 14.31 27.93 14.88
C LEU A 431 12.79 28.01 14.85
N LEU A 432 12.14 26.96 14.35
CA LEU A 432 10.69 26.83 14.33
C LEU A 432 10.22 25.89 15.44
N GLN A 433 9.06 26.21 16.00
CA GLN A 433 8.30 25.30 16.86
C GLN A 433 7.86 24.09 16.04
N THR A 434 7.93 22.90 16.64
CA THR A 434 7.45 21.67 15.97
C THR A 434 5.93 21.57 15.99
N ILE A 435 5.28 22.17 17.00
CA ILE A 435 3.82 22.20 17.13
C ILE A 435 3.42 23.67 17.19
N THR A 436 2.52 24.07 16.31
CA THR A 436 2.02 25.45 16.20
C THR A 436 0.68 25.59 16.92
N ARG A 437 0.34 26.82 17.35
CA ARG A 437 -0.96 27.13 17.97
C ARG A 437 -2.17 26.64 17.14
N PRO A 438 -2.24 26.88 15.81
CA PRO A 438 -3.37 26.40 15.01
C PRO A 438 -3.54 24.88 15.01
N SER A 439 -2.45 24.13 15.20
CA SER A 439 -2.53 22.67 15.30
C SER A 439 -3.26 22.20 16.56
N ILE A 440 -3.23 22.98 17.63
CA ILE A 440 -3.91 22.68 18.89
C ILE A 440 -5.37 23.11 18.82
N GLU A 441 -5.62 24.30 18.27
CA GLU A 441 -6.97 24.88 18.16
C GLU A 441 -7.83 24.20 17.08
N LYS A 442 -7.23 23.42 16.17
CA LYS A 442 -7.90 22.80 15.00
C LYS A 442 -9.26 22.14 15.31
N TYR A 443 -9.36 21.39 16.40
CA TYR A 443 -10.58 20.63 16.75
C TYR A 443 -11.48 21.32 17.77
N LEU A 444 -11.01 22.38 18.43
CA LEU A 444 -11.75 23.05 19.49
C LEU A 444 -13.09 23.66 18.99
N PRO A 445 -13.15 24.36 17.84
CA PRO A 445 -14.42 24.89 17.32
C PRO A 445 -15.45 23.79 17.03
N LEU A 446 -14.99 22.66 16.45
CA LEU A 446 -15.86 21.52 16.18
C LEU A 446 -16.36 20.91 17.49
N ALA A 447 -15.48 20.66 18.46
CA ALA A 447 -15.85 20.13 19.76
C ALA A 447 -16.91 21.00 20.46
N LYS A 448 -16.73 22.33 20.45
CA LYS A 448 -17.72 23.29 20.98
C LYS A 448 -19.05 23.17 20.26
N LYS A 449 -19.06 23.18 18.92
CA LYS A 449 -20.26 23.06 18.09
C LYS A 449 -21.05 21.78 18.40
N LEU A 450 -20.35 20.65 18.57
CA LEU A 450 -20.98 19.34 18.85
C LEU A 450 -21.66 19.32 20.22
N VAL A 451 -20.97 19.79 21.26
CA VAL A 451 -21.49 19.88 22.63
C VAL A 451 -22.68 20.84 22.74
N THR A 452 -22.73 21.89 21.90
CA THR A 452 -23.86 22.83 21.88
C THR A 452 -25.05 22.30 21.10
N LYS A 453 -24.81 21.53 20.03
CA LYS A 453 -25.86 21.03 19.13
C LYS A 453 -26.54 19.78 19.67
N TYR A 454 -25.77 18.88 20.27
CA TYR A 454 -26.26 17.59 20.76
C TYR A 454 -26.30 17.57 22.28
N ASP A 455 -27.29 16.87 22.83
CA ASP A 455 -27.44 16.66 24.27
C ASP A 455 -26.40 15.65 24.78
N VAL A 456 -25.16 16.11 25.00
CA VAL A 456 -24.05 15.31 25.52
C VAL A 456 -23.94 15.41 27.04
N ASP A 457 -23.27 14.44 27.67
CA ASP A 457 -23.04 14.43 29.12
C ASP A 457 -22.45 15.77 29.62
N PRO A 458 -23.04 16.38 30.68
CA PRO A 458 -22.53 17.60 31.30
C PRO A 458 -21.02 17.57 31.63
N TYR A 459 -20.47 16.39 31.97
CA TYR A 459 -19.05 16.20 32.20
C TYR A 459 -18.22 16.47 30.94
N LEU A 460 -18.61 15.91 29.80
CA LEU A 460 -17.91 16.12 28.52
C LEU A 460 -17.99 17.58 28.09
N LYS A 461 -19.15 18.21 28.31
CA LYS A 461 -19.35 19.64 28.07
C LYS A 461 -18.42 20.50 28.92
N GLY A 462 -18.39 20.26 30.23
CA GLY A 462 -17.49 20.96 31.15
C GLY A 462 -16.03 20.78 30.75
N ARG A 463 -15.63 19.55 30.38
CA ARG A 463 -14.25 19.24 29.99
C ARG A 463 -13.79 19.98 28.73
N ILE A 464 -14.63 20.09 27.70
CA ILE A 464 -14.31 20.85 26.50
C ILE A 464 -14.19 22.35 26.81
N MET A 465 -15.07 22.89 27.65
CA MET A 465 -14.99 24.31 28.04
C MET A 465 -13.71 24.58 28.84
N THR A 466 -13.36 23.72 29.82
CA THR A 466 -12.10 23.85 30.55
C THR A 466 -10.88 23.77 29.65
N LEU A 467 -10.88 22.90 28.63
CA LEU A 467 -9.79 22.84 27.64
C LEU A 467 -9.72 24.10 26.78
N SER A 468 -10.86 24.73 26.48
CA SER A 468 -10.88 26.03 25.82
C SER A 468 -10.19 27.09 26.69
N ASP A 469 -10.56 27.15 27.96
CA ASP A 469 -10.03 28.14 28.90
C ASP A 469 -8.52 27.93 29.10
N GLU A 470 -8.06 26.68 29.17
CA GLU A 470 -6.64 26.32 29.26
C GLU A 470 -5.84 26.78 28.02
N ILE A 471 -6.40 26.61 26.82
CA ILE A 471 -5.77 27.09 25.57
C ILE A 471 -5.71 28.62 25.56
N GLU A 472 -6.78 29.29 25.96
CA GLU A 472 -6.81 30.76 26.05
C GLU A 472 -5.81 31.28 27.09
N LEU A 473 -5.66 30.60 28.23
CA LEU A 473 -4.66 30.93 29.24
C LEU A 473 -3.22 30.74 28.74
N LEU A 474 -2.96 29.66 27.98
CA LEU A 474 -1.62 29.34 27.49
C LEU A 474 -1.13 30.30 26.40
N PHE A 475 -2.02 30.72 25.50
CA PHE A 475 -1.64 31.56 24.34
C PHE A 475 -2.03 33.03 24.48
N GLY A 476 -2.85 33.37 25.47
CA GLY A 476 -3.55 34.65 25.53
C GLY A 476 -4.65 34.76 24.46
N LYS A 477 -5.52 35.77 24.63
CA LYS A 477 -6.42 36.21 23.55
C LYS A 477 -5.52 36.63 22.37
N GLY A 478 -5.76 36.04 21.19
CA GLY A 478 -4.85 36.17 20.05
C GLY A 478 -4.56 37.62 19.66
N ASP A 479 -3.36 37.86 19.12
CA ASP A 479 -2.97 39.11 18.46
C ASP A 479 -3.88 39.35 17.25
N GLY A 480 -5.02 40.00 17.49
CA GLY A 480 -6.09 40.15 16.50
C GLY A 480 -7.49 40.28 17.08
N SER A 481 -7.64 40.74 18.33
CA SER A 481 -8.95 41.22 18.82
C SER A 481 -9.31 42.54 18.14
N GLN A 482 -9.56 42.49 16.83
CA GLN A 482 -10.43 43.47 16.21
C GLN A 482 -11.80 43.25 16.83
N GLN A 483 -12.15 44.08 17.81
CA GLN A 483 -13.48 44.06 18.41
C GLN A 483 -14.50 44.27 17.30
N LEU A 484 -15.40 43.30 17.13
CA LEU A 484 -16.52 43.47 16.21
C LEU A 484 -17.51 44.43 16.88
N LEU A 485 -18.15 45.30 16.09
CA LEU A 485 -19.11 46.26 16.63
C LEU A 485 -20.25 45.57 17.42
N THR A 486 -20.54 44.31 17.09
CA THR A 486 -21.51 43.44 17.76
C THR A 486 -21.13 43.03 19.17
N ASP A 487 -19.83 43.04 19.51
CA ASP A 487 -19.36 42.71 20.87
C ASP A 487 -19.75 43.78 21.89
N PHE A 488 -20.16 44.97 21.43
CA PHE A 488 -20.67 46.07 22.26
C PHE A 488 -22.21 46.11 22.35
N VAL A 489 -22.92 45.22 21.65
CA VAL A 489 -24.39 45.28 21.52
C VAL A 489 -25.12 44.21 22.35
N ASN A 490 -24.41 43.31 23.04
CA ASN A 490 -25.00 42.33 23.95
C ASN A 490 -24.70 42.61 25.42
#